data_AF-A0A7S0A0S8-F1
#
_entry.id   AF-A0A7S0A0S8-F1
#
_cell.length_a   1.000
_cell.length_b   1.000
_cell.length_c   1.000
_cell.angle_alpha   90.00
_cell.angle_beta   90.00
_cell.angle_gamma   90.00
#
_symmetry.space_group_name_H-M   'P 1'
#
loop_
_entity.id
_entity.type
_entity.pdbx_description
1 polymer ?
#
loop_
_entity_poly.entity_id
_entity_poly.type
_entity_poly.pdbx_seq_one_letter_code
_entity_poly.pdbx_strand_id
1 'polypeptide(L)'
;CDAGQGKVWVYTVNKATGALLPDPKVVACGAVSPGQGCIQKLFLKMGGPRPRHLAFHPTLAKVYVLTECGNAISWHSVNMASGEVGEAEGQIKSLSPMQAVSCVASSCCFQPGLTLAAEIEPSSDGRFLYVSNRGVGVAEDSVAVFQLDQASGAARWVQTMMVG
;
A
#
# COMPACT_ATOMS: atom_id res chain seq x y z
N CYS A 1 -5.90 -1.71 -9.32
CA CYS A 1 -5.04 -2.70 -8.64
C CYS A 1 -5.70 -4.05 -8.71
N ASP A 2 -4.93 -5.13 -8.91
CA ASP A 2 -5.44 -6.49 -8.85
C ASP A 2 -4.77 -7.24 -7.69
N ALA A 3 -5.58 -7.47 -6.65
CA ALA A 3 -5.12 -8.15 -5.46
C ALA A 3 -4.76 -9.62 -5.73
N GLY A 4 -5.55 -10.33 -6.55
CA GLY A 4 -5.32 -11.75 -6.85
C GLY A 4 -4.06 -11.97 -7.70
N GLN A 5 -3.73 -11.00 -8.55
CA GLN A 5 -2.56 -11.08 -9.43
C GLN A 5 -1.31 -10.39 -8.88
N GLY A 6 -1.42 -9.66 -7.76
CA GLY A 6 -0.28 -8.94 -7.18
C GLY A 6 0.25 -7.80 -8.06
N LYS A 7 -0.60 -7.24 -8.94
CA LYS A 7 -0.20 -6.33 -10.02
C LYS A 7 -1.02 -5.05 -10.01
N VAL A 8 -0.41 -3.96 -10.45
CA VAL A 8 -1.13 -2.77 -10.90
C VAL A 8 -1.16 -2.79 -12.42
N TRP A 9 -2.36 -2.69 -12.97
CA TRP A 9 -2.59 -2.62 -14.41
C TRP A 9 -2.86 -1.17 -14.78
N VAL A 10 -2.17 -0.69 -15.82
CA VAL A 10 -2.34 0.64 -16.36
C VAL A 10 -2.92 0.52 -17.76
N TYR A 11 -4.11 1.07 -17.96
CA TYR A 11 -4.80 1.09 -19.24
C TYR A 11 -4.83 2.50 -19.82
N THR A 12 -4.79 2.59 -21.15
CA THR A 12 -5.14 3.84 -21.84
C THR A 12 -6.65 3.86 -22.08
N VAL A 13 -7.29 5.00 -21.78
CA VAL A 13 -8.72 5.21 -22.00
C VAL A 13 -8.93 6.08 -23.24
N ASN A 14 -9.77 5.64 -24.18
CA ASN A 14 -10.28 6.50 -25.24
C ASN A 14 -11.26 7.51 -24.63
N LYS A 15 -10.87 8.78 -24.57
CA LYS A 15 -11.67 9.84 -23.93
C LYS A 15 -13.00 10.12 -24.62
N ALA A 16 -13.13 9.84 -25.92
CA ALA A 16 -14.36 10.08 -26.66
C ALA A 16 -15.41 9.00 -26.39
N THR A 17 -14.99 7.75 -26.18
CA THR A 17 -15.90 6.60 -26.04
C THR A 17 -15.94 6.00 -24.63
N GLY A 18 -14.96 6.33 -23.78
CA GLY A 18 -14.76 5.71 -22.47
C GLY A 18 -14.15 4.29 -22.55
N ALA A 19 -13.85 3.77 -23.73
CA ALA A 19 -13.33 2.41 -23.90
C ALA A 19 -11.86 2.29 -23.46
N LEU A 20 -11.49 1.15 -22.89
CA LEU A 20 -10.09 0.78 -22.60
C LEU A 20 -9.42 0.26 -23.87
N LEU A 21 -8.16 0.64 -24.09
CA LEU A 21 -7.32 0.07 -25.15
C LEU A 21 -6.74 -1.29 -24.70
N PRO A 22 -6.53 -2.25 -25.63
CA PRO A 22 -6.22 -3.64 -25.30
C PRO A 22 -4.80 -3.93 -24.80
N ASP A 23 -3.90 -2.94 -24.78
CA ASP A 23 -2.48 -3.10 -24.42
C ASP A 23 -2.15 -2.45 -23.07
N PRO A 24 -2.52 -3.07 -21.94
CA PRO A 24 -2.18 -2.52 -20.64
C PRO A 24 -0.70 -2.70 -20.30
N LYS A 25 -0.14 -1.71 -19.61
CA LYS A 25 1.14 -1.85 -18.93
C LYS A 25 0.94 -2.51 -17.57
N VAL A 26 1.88 -3.35 -17.17
CA VAL A 26 1.84 -4.10 -15.91
C VAL A 26 2.97 -3.63 -15.02
N VAL A 27 2.61 -3.24 -13.80
CA VAL A 27 3.55 -2.86 -12.75
C VAL A 27 3.49 -3.94 -11.69
N ALA A 28 4.60 -4.65 -11.50
CA ALA A 28 4.74 -5.55 -10.36
C ALA A 28 4.82 -4.71 -9.08
N CYS A 29 4.01 -5.03 -8.08
CA CYS A 29 4.13 -4.37 -6.78
C CYS A 29 5.34 -4.98 -6.06
N GLY A 30 6.46 -4.27 -6.10
CA GLY A 30 7.72 -4.71 -5.48
C GLY A 30 7.60 -4.90 -3.97
N ALA A 31 8.17 -6.00 -3.50
CA ALA A 31 8.50 -6.41 -2.13
C ALA A 31 7.54 -6.04 -0.99
N VAL A 32 7.07 -7.08 -0.30
CA VAL A 32 6.27 -6.93 0.90
C VAL A 32 7.18 -7.07 2.10
N SER A 33 7.20 -6.05 2.95
CA SER A 33 7.75 -6.19 4.30
C SER A 33 7.18 -7.47 4.93
N PRO A 34 8.00 -8.38 5.49
CA PRO A 34 7.51 -9.68 5.94
C PRO A 34 6.34 -9.47 6.90
N GLY A 35 5.16 -9.97 6.49
CA GLY A 35 3.91 -9.82 7.24
C GLY A 35 4.09 -10.23 8.70
N GLN A 36 3.39 -9.56 9.61
CA GLN A 36 3.73 -9.62 11.04
C GLN A 36 3.13 -10.82 11.77
N GLY A 37 2.15 -11.48 11.15
CA GLY A 37 1.57 -12.74 11.63
C GLY A 37 1.76 -13.89 10.64
N CYS A 38 1.65 -15.11 11.15
CA CYS A 38 1.68 -16.34 10.36
C CYS A 38 0.62 -16.33 9.24
N ILE A 39 -0.54 -15.71 9.49
CA ILE A 39 -1.64 -15.60 8.53
C ILE A 39 -1.31 -14.60 7.41
N GLN A 40 -0.76 -13.42 7.73
CA GLN A 40 -0.35 -12.44 6.72
C GLN A 40 0.81 -12.99 5.87
N LYS A 41 1.80 -13.63 6.49
CA LYS A 41 2.87 -14.33 5.76
C LYS A 41 2.30 -15.41 4.83
N LEU A 42 1.27 -16.13 5.25
CA LEU A 42 0.58 -17.11 4.41
C LEU A 42 -0.13 -16.44 3.22
N PHE A 43 -0.87 -15.35 3.44
CA PHE A 43 -1.50 -14.59 2.34
C PHE A 43 -0.48 -14.07 1.33
N LEU A 44 0.64 -13.53 1.81
CA LEU A 44 1.73 -13.06 0.96
C LEU A 44 2.38 -14.19 0.18
N LYS A 45 2.58 -15.34 0.82
CA LYS A 45 3.13 -16.54 0.16
C LYS A 45 2.18 -17.12 -0.89
N MET A 46 0.88 -17.08 -0.64
CA MET A 46 -0.14 -17.71 -1.49
C MET A 46 -0.62 -16.81 -2.63
N GLY A 47 -0.72 -15.50 -2.40
CA GLY A 47 -1.35 -14.55 -3.32
C GLY A 47 -0.56 -13.28 -3.59
N GLY A 48 0.69 -13.20 -3.14
CA GLY A 48 1.55 -12.05 -3.37
C GLY A 48 1.11 -10.77 -2.62
N PRO A 49 1.58 -9.59 -3.05
CA PRO A 49 1.42 -8.32 -2.33
C PRO A 49 0.00 -7.82 -2.18
N ARG A 50 -0.96 -8.32 -2.97
CA ARG A 50 -2.37 -7.88 -2.96
C ARG A 50 -2.52 -6.34 -2.93
N PRO A 51 -2.02 -5.63 -3.96
CA PRO A 51 -2.23 -4.18 -4.06
C PRO A 51 -3.72 -3.88 -4.10
N ARG A 52 -4.14 -2.92 -3.28
CA ARG A 52 -5.55 -2.59 -3.06
C ARG A 52 -5.86 -1.21 -3.60
N HIS A 53 -5.22 -0.19 -3.06
CA HIS A 53 -5.42 1.20 -3.46
C HIS A 53 -4.10 1.81 -3.92
N LEU A 54 -4.19 2.89 -4.69
CA LEU A 54 -3.06 3.71 -5.10
C LEU A 54 -3.47 5.17 -5.12
N ALA A 55 -2.51 6.07 -4.95
CA ALA A 55 -2.75 7.50 -5.02
C ALA A 55 -1.55 8.23 -5.65
N PHE A 56 -1.83 9.31 -6.37
CA PHE A 56 -0.79 10.14 -6.98
C PHE A 56 -0.39 11.27 -6.06
N HIS A 57 0.90 11.59 -6.02
CA HIS A 57 1.33 12.83 -5.39
C HIS A 57 0.70 14.03 -6.13
N PRO A 58 0.22 15.08 -5.44
CA PRO A 58 -0.47 16.19 -6.10
C PRO A 58 0.42 16.98 -7.07
N THR A 59 1.74 17.01 -6.84
CA THR A 59 2.69 17.81 -7.62
C THR A 59 3.89 17.04 -8.19
N LEU A 60 4.28 15.92 -7.58
CA LEU A 60 5.45 15.16 -7.99
C LEU A 60 5.00 14.05 -8.93
N ALA A 61 5.88 13.65 -9.84
CA ALA A 61 5.67 12.53 -10.73
C ALA A 61 5.81 11.18 -9.97
N LYS A 62 4.98 10.97 -8.95
CA LYS A 62 5.01 9.82 -8.04
C LYS A 62 3.62 9.21 -7.87
N VAL A 63 3.60 7.88 -7.79
CA VAL A 63 2.43 7.10 -7.38
C VAL A 63 2.78 6.23 -6.19
N TYR A 64 1.89 6.22 -5.20
CA TYR A 64 1.97 5.39 -4.01
C TYR A 64 1.03 4.20 -4.17
N VAL A 65 1.51 2.99 -3.91
CA VAL A 65 0.71 1.76 -3.97
C VAL A 65 0.62 1.17 -2.58
N LEU A 66 -0.62 0.92 -2.13
CA LEU A 66 -0.92 0.31 -0.84
C LEU A 66 -1.28 -1.17 -1.01
N THR A 67 -0.66 -2.02 -0.20
CA THR A 67 -0.92 -3.46 -0.14
C THR A 67 -1.78 -3.82 1.06
N GLU A 68 -2.89 -4.54 0.84
CA GLU A 68 -3.86 -4.85 1.90
C GLU A 68 -3.29 -5.80 2.95
N CYS A 69 -2.88 -6.99 2.55
CA CYS A 69 -2.34 -8.00 3.48
C CYS A 69 -0.87 -7.75 3.84
N GLY A 70 -0.17 -6.99 2.99
CA GLY A 70 1.22 -6.62 3.19
C GLY A 70 1.42 -5.49 4.19
N ASN A 71 0.38 -4.66 4.40
CA ASN A 71 0.46 -3.42 5.17
C ASN A 71 1.71 -2.62 4.79
N ALA A 72 1.96 -2.49 3.49
CA ALA A 72 3.12 -1.83 2.94
C ALA A 72 2.70 -0.82 1.88
N ILE A 73 3.38 0.32 1.90
CA ILE A 73 3.31 1.40 0.94
C ILE A 73 4.59 1.30 0.11
N SER A 74 4.48 1.23 -1.21
CA SER A 74 5.61 1.45 -2.13
C SER A 74 5.38 2.73 -2.92
N TRP A 75 6.45 3.41 -3.31
CA TRP A 75 6.38 4.58 -4.19
C TRP A 75 7.21 4.38 -5.44
N HIS A 76 6.69 4.89 -6.55
CA HIS A 76 7.21 4.68 -7.90
C HIS A 76 7.21 6.00 -8.66
N SER A 77 8.19 6.22 -9.53
CA SER A 77 8.10 7.26 -10.55
C SER A 77 6.95 6.98 -11.51
N VAL A 78 6.24 8.01 -11.96
CA VAL A 78 5.26 7.90 -13.04
C VAL A 78 5.50 8.94 -14.13
N ASN A 79 5.54 8.52 -15.38
CA ASN A 79 5.51 9.42 -16.51
C ASN A 79 4.06 9.91 -16.70
N MET A 80 3.79 11.16 -16.32
CA MET A 80 2.44 11.73 -16.37
C MET A 80 1.87 11.87 -17.79
N ALA A 81 2.72 11.85 -18.83
CA ALA A 81 2.28 11.91 -20.22
C ALA A 81 1.88 10.55 -20.76
N SER A 82 2.64 9.49 -20.44
CA SER A 82 2.41 8.13 -20.97
C SER A 82 1.70 7.19 -19.99
N GLY A 83 1.53 7.59 -18.72
CA GLY A 83 1.02 6.75 -17.65
C GLY A 83 1.98 5.64 -17.20
N GLU A 84 3.20 5.61 -17.71
CA GLU A 84 4.17 4.57 -17.37
C GLU A 84 4.65 4.70 -15.94
N VAL A 85 4.58 3.62 -15.18
CA VAL A 85 5.04 3.57 -13.79
C VAL A 85 6.33 2.75 -13.75
N GLY A 86 7.35 3.33 -13.14
CA GLY A 86 8.66 2.70 -12.98
C GLY A 86 8.69 1.68 -11.84
N GLU A 87 9.88 1.10 -11.64
CA GLU A 87 10.15 0.22 -10.50
C GLU A 87 9.93 0.92 -9.15
N ALA A 88 9.78 0.14 -8.09
CA ALA A 88 9.66 0.68 -6.74
C ALA A 88 10.96 1.39 -6.34
N GLU A 89 10.87 2.66 -6.01
CA GLU A 89 12.02 3.46 -5.52
C GLU A 89 12.23 3.30 -4.01
N GLY A 90 11.19 2.89 -3.30
CA GLY A 90 11.26 2.57 -1.88
C GLY A 90 9.93 2.07 -1.34
N GLN A 91 9.96 1.64 -0.08
CA GLN A 91 8.81 1.09 0.61
C GLN A 91 8.88 1.35 2.12
N ILE A 92 7.71 1.39 2.76
CA ILE A 92 7.56 1.45 4.22
C ILE A 92 6.31 0.69 4.64
N LYS A 93 6.26 0.23 5.90
CA LYS A 93 5.03 -0.33 6.47
C LYS A 93 3.98 0.76 6.68
N SER A 94 2.71 0.44 6.44
CA SER A 94 1.57 1.30 6.77
C SER A 94 1.22 1.32 8.27
N LEU A 95 1.89 0.51 9.07
CA LEU A 95 1.66 0.36 10.51
C LEU A 95 2.77 1.02 11.31
N SER A 96 2.45 1.45 12.53
CA SER A 96 3.47 1.92 13.45
C SER A 96 4.50 0.83 13.77
N PRO A 97 5.75 1.20 14.09
CA PRO A 97 6.73 0.26 14.64
C PRO A 97 6.28 -0.43 15.93
N MET A 98 5.28 0.11 16.65
CA MET A 98 4.77 -0.46 17.91
C MET A 98 3.65 -1.46 17.67
N GLN A 99 2.77 -1.26 16.69
CA GLN A 99 1.81 -2.28 16.23
C GLN A 99 2.49 -3.45 15.51
N ALA A 100 3.80 -3.34 15.29
CA ALA A 100 4.58 -4.31 14.56
C ALA A 100 4.79 -5.66 15.26
N VAL A 101 4.18 -5.87 16.43
CA VAL A 101 4.47 -6.96 17.36
C VAL A 101 4.37 -8.31 16.65
N SER A 102 5.50 -9.01 16.67
CA SER A 102 5.68 -10.30 16.02
C SER A 102 4.91 -11.38 16.77
N CYS A 103 4.08 -12.14 16.07
CA CYS A 103 3.57 -13.41 16.59
C CYS A 103 4.76 -14.37 16.78
N VAL A 104 5.30 -14.44 17.99
CA VAL A 104 6.30 -15.45 18.35
C VAL A 104 5.56 -16.78 18.57
N ALA A 105 5.96 -17.79 17.80
CA ALA A 105 5.25 -19.06 17.66
C ALA A 105 5.38 -19.95 18.90
N SER A 106 4.24 -20.44 19.39
CA SER A 106 4.12 -21.79 19.99
C SER A 106 2.66 -22.25 20.17
N SER A 107 1.67 -21.35 20.15
CA SER A 107 0.25 -21.72 20.22
C SER A 107 -0.61 -20.87 19.29
N CYS A 108 -0.78 -21.31 18.04
CA CYS A 108 -1.74 -20.76 17.08
C CYS A 108 -3.19 -21.13 17.43
N CYS A 109 -3.59 -20.95 18.69
CA CYS A 109 -4.95 -21.19 19.14
C CYS A 109 -5.67 -19.84 19.22
N PHE A 110 -6.23 -19.42 18.09
CA PHE A 110 -7.33 -18.45 17.96
C PHE A 110 -7.34 -17.27 18.94
N GLN A 111 -6.42 -16.32 18.77
CA GLN A 111 -6.70 -14.94 18.34
C GLN A 111 -5.44 -14.05 18.38
N PRO A 112 -4.67 -13.94 17.26
CA PRO A 112 -3.91 -12.74 16.97
C PRO A 112 -4.75 -11.83 16.07
N GLY A 113 -4.94 -10.58 16.48
CA GLY A 113 -5.59 -9.57 15.64
C GLY A 113 -4.88 -9.43 14.31
N LEU A 114 -5.65 -9.15 13.25
CA LEU A 114 -5.13 -8.91 11.91
C LEU A 114 -5.41 -7.46 11.54
N THR A 115 -4.38 -6.75 11.11
CA THR A 115 -4.55 -5.43 10.49
C THR A 115 -4.45 -5.56 8.98
N LEU A 116 -5.39 -4.96 8.26
CA LEU A 116 -5.46 -4.92 6.80
C LEU A 116 -5.54 -3.47 6.32
N ALA A 117 -4.56 -3.03 5.55
CA ALA A 117 -4.57 -1.68 4.99
C ALA A 117 -5.76 -1.49 4.02
N ALA A 118 -6.36 -0.30 4.03
CA ALA A 118 -7.64 -0.05 3.38
C ALA A 118 -7.56 1.09 2.35
N GLU A 119 -7.21 2.31 2.77
CA GLU A 119 -7.15 3.51 1.92
C GLU A 119 -5.78 4.19 2.01
N ILE A 120 -5.38 4.89 0.96
CA ILE A 120 -4.18 5.73 0.91
C ILE A 120 -4.50 7.07 0.27
N GLU A 121 -4.25 8.17 0.99
CA GLU A 121 -4.58 9.52 0.52
C GLU A 121 -3.45 10.51 0.86
N PRO A 122 -2.81 11.13 -0.13
CA PRO A 122 -1.88 12.23 0.07
C PRO A 122 -2.62 13.50 0.52
N SER A 123 -1.99 14.34 1.34
CA SER A 123 -2.50 15.69 1.57
C SER A 123 -2.46 16.51 0.27
N SER A 124 -3.39 17.45 0.13
CA SER A 124 -3.48 18.32 -1.06
C SER A 124 -2.21 19.15 -1.31
N ASP A 125 -1.43 19.43 -0.26
CA ASP A 125 -0.14 20.12 -0.34
C ASP A 125 1.06 19.19 -0.60
N GLY A 126 0.85 17.87 -0.66
CA GLY A 126 1.90 16.88 -0.91
C GLY A 126 2.89 16.70 0.24
N ARG A 127 2.60 17.22 1.44
CA ARG A 127 3.50 17.10 2.60
C ARG A 127 3.30 15.84 3.41
N PHE A 128 2.11 15.26 3.35
CA PHE A 128 1.72 14.11 4.15
C PHE A 128 1.01 13.06 3.32
N LEU A 129 1.02 11.84 3.84
CA LEU A 129 0.31 10.69 3.32
C LEU A 129 -0.41 10.00 4.46
N TYR A 130 -1.69 9.75 4.28
CA TYR A 130 -2.57 9.12 5.25
C TYR A 130 -2.93 7.72 4.78
N VAL A 131 -2.85 6.76 5.70
CA VAL A 131 -3.28 5.38 5.43
C VAL A 131 -4.25 4.92 6.49
N SER A 132 -5.43 4.48 6.09
CA SER A 132 -6.35 3.79 6.99
C SER A 132 -6.05 2.29 7.00
N ASN A 133 -6.12 1.70 8.19
CA ASN A 133 -5.92 0.29 8.41
C ASN A 133 -7.10 -0.27 9.20
N ARG A 134 -7.63 -1.41 8.78
CA ARG A 134 -8.75 -2.10 9.42
C ARG A 134 -8.25 -3.19 10.34
N GLY A 135 -8.62 -3.14 11.60
CA GLY A 135 -8.43 -4.19 12.58
C GLY A 135 -9.45 -5.30 12.43
N VAL A 136 -9.04 -6.54 12.69
CA VAL A 136 -9.88 -7.74 12.67
C VAL A 136 -9.56 -8.54 13.93
N GLY A 137 -10.59 -8.93 14.67
CA GLY A 137 -10.44 -9.63 15.95
C GLY A 137 -10.06 -8.65 17.06
N VAL A 138 -8.91 -8.88 17.70
CA VAL A 138 -8.40 -8.00 18.78
C VAL A 138 -7.57 -6.82 18.27
N ALA A 139 -7.40 -6.69 16.95
CA ALA A 139 -6.78 -5.50 16.37
C ALA A 139 -7.85 -4.42 16.21
N GLU A 140 -7.52 -3.20 16.61
CA GLU A 140 -8.33 -2.00 16.42
C GLU A 140 -8.06 -1.37 15.04
N ASP A 141 -9.02 -0.60 14.53
CA ASP A 141 -8.78 0.20 13.33
C ASP A 141 -7.75 1.30 13.63
N SER A 142 -7.07 1.82 12.62
CA SER A 142 -6.12 2.91 12.82
C SER A 142 -5.90 3.76 11.58
N VAL A 143 -5.43 4.99 11.78
CA VAL A 143 -4.93 5.88 10.73
C VAL A 143 -3.46 6.16 10.98
N ALA A 144 -2.61 5.78 10.03
CA ALA A 144 -1.19 6.10 10.03
C ALA A 144 -0.91 7.34 9.19
N VAL A 145 -0.01 8.18 9.70
CA VAL A 145 0.43 9.42 9.05
C VAL A 145 1.90 9.30 8.71
N PHE A 146 2.24 9.66 7.48
CA PHE A 146 3.60 9.71 6.97
C PHE A 146 3.89 11.13 6.47
N GLN A 147 5.10 11.62 6.73
CA GLN A 147 5.62 12.81 6.10
C GLN A 147 6.28 12.40 4.78
N LEU A 148 6.04 13.19 3.73
CA LEU A 148 6.65 12.99 2.42
C LEU A 148 7.85 13.91 2.25
N ASP A 149 8.97 13.34 1.83
CA ASP A 149 10.12 14.12 1.39
C ASP A 149 9.76 14.93 0.14
N GLN A 150 10.01 16.24 0.16
CA GLN A 150 9.49 17.15 -0.86
C GLN A 150 10.25 17.09 -2.19
N ALA A 151 11.42 16.45 -2.22
CA ALA A 151 12.20 16.26 -3.45
C ALA A 151 11.95 14.88 -4.07
N SER A 152 11.98 13.84 -3.24
CA SER A 152 11.91 12.44 -3.68
C SER A 152 10.52 11.83 -3.58
N GLY A 153 9.63 12.38 -2.76
CA GLY A 153 8.33 11.78 -2.42
C GLY A 153 8.43 10.59 -1.46
N ALA A 154 9.60 10.31 -0.89
CA ALA A 154 9.79 9.20 0.04
C ALA A 154 8.98 9.39 1.33
N ALA A 155 8.32 8.32 1.79
CA ALA A 155 7.47 8.36 2.97
C ALA A 155 8.24 8.01 4.25
N ARG A 156 8.05 8.80 5.30
CA ARG A 156 8.58 8.56 6.65
C ARG A 156 7.45 8.57 7.66
N TRP A 157 7.35 7.54 8.49
CA TRP A 157 6.32 7.45 9.53
C TRP A 157 6.41 8.62 10.52
N VAL A 158 5.24 9.15 10.90
CA VAL A 158 5.09 10.24 11.88
C VAL A 158 4.33 9.77 13.10
N GLN A 159 3.13 9.23 12.89
CA GLN A 159 2.26 8.77 13.98
C GLN A 159 1.27 7.72 13.48
N THR A 160 0.66 7.01 14.43
CA THR A 160 -0.53 6.22 14.19
C THR A 160 -1.55 6.55 15.27
N MET A 161 -2.78 6.82 14.86
CA MET A 161 -3.92 7.01 15.74
C MET A 161 -4.80 5.76 15.69
N MET A 162 -5.11 5.18 16.83
CA MET A 162 -6.09 4.09 16.92
C MET A 162 -7.50 4.65 16.79
N VAL A 163 -8.39 3.89 16.16
CA VAL A 163 -9.76 4.26 15.86
C VAL A 163 -10.66 3.14 16.33
N GLY A 164 -10.99 3.12 17.64
CA GLY A 164 -12.00 2.24 18.21
C GLY A 164 -11.53 0.82 18.51
#